data_AF-A0A7R9A9P0-F1
#
_entry.id   AF-A0A7R9A9P0-F1
#
_cell.length_a   1.000
_cell.length_b   1.000
_cell.length_c   1.000
_cell.angle_alpha   90.00
_cell.angle_beta   90.00
_cell.angle_gamma   90.00
#
_symmetry.space_group_name_H-M   'P 1'
#
loop_
_entity.id
_entity.type
_entity.pdbx_description
1 polymer ?
#
loop_
_entity_poly.entity_id
_entity_poly.type
_entity_poly.pdbx_seq_one_letter_code
_entity_poly.pdbx_strand_id
1 'polypeptide(L)'
;MCKGGEEFMNASRTSIRMVDGRDTSIPTWIPDKCDCPTPCNQDFYSFSVDSRIRTDNASVTRLYYVDMNYEEIQEEYSYNIFALLCDLGGTLGLLLGASVLTMIQILEWFFSTVAAWVLSHRSPVQVVAPAT
;
A
#
# COMPACT_ATOMS: atom_id res chain seq x y z
N MET A 1 -1.19 11.02 9.90
CA MET A 1 -1.66 9.78 10.57
C MET A 1 -2.85 10.14 11.43
N CYS A 2 -3.99 9.54 11.13
CA CYS A 2 -5.24 9.77 11.86
C CYS A 2 -5.23 9.02 13.20
N LYS A 3 -6.07 9.45 14.17
CA LYS A 3 -6.25 8.75 15.46
C LYS A 3 -7.59 8.02 15.54
N GLY A 4 -7.57 6.85 16.17
CA GLY A 4 -8.76 6.02 16.41
C GLY A 4 -9.74 6.67 17.39
N GLY A 5 -10.98 6.18 17.41
CA GLY A 5 -12.11 6.82 18.11
C GLY A 5 -11.93 7.05 19.62
N GLU A 6 -11.31 6.12 20.35
CA GLU A 6 -11.08 6.27 21.80
C GLU A 6 -10.00 7.31 22.12
N GLU A 7 -8.93 7.37 21.33
CA GLU A 7 -7.90 8.38 21.47
C GLU A 7 -8.37 9.78 21.04
N PHE A 8 -9.25 9.84 20.03
CA PHE A 8 -9.88 11.08 19.58
C PHE A 8 -10.80 11.66 20.67
N MET A 9 -11.65 10.84 21.31
CA MET A 9 -12.53 11.31 22.40
C MET A 9 -11.77 11.82 23.63
N ASN A 10 -10.63 11.21 23.97
CA ASN A 10 -9.79 11.66 25.08
C ASN A 10 -9.04 12.97 24.76
N ALA A 11 -8.62 13.18 23.50
CA ALA A 11 -8.01 14.43 23.06
C ALA A 11 -9.02 15.57 22.91
N SER A 12 -10.26 15.25 22.53
CA SER A 12 -11.36 16.20 22.31
C SER A 12 -12.11 16.59 23.59
N ARG A 13 -11.78 15.99 24.74
CA ARG A 13 -12.42 16.27 26.04
C ARG A 13 -11.97 17.63 26.61
N THR A 14 -12.28 18.71 25.90
CA THR A 14 -12.11 20.08 26.35
C THR A 14 -13.43 20.54 26.94
N SER A 15 -13.50 20.71 28.26
CA SER A 15 -14.72 21.21 28.91
C SER A 15 -14.97 22.65 28.50
N ILE A 16 -15.96 22.89 27.63
CA ILE A 16 -16.41 24.23 27.32
C ILE A 16 -17.12 24.76 28.57
N ARG A 17 -16.48 25.69 29.28
CA ARG A 17 -17.17 26.51 30.28
C ARG A 17 -17.61 27.80 29.60
N MET A 18 -18.90 28.13 29.71
CA MET A 18 -19.39 29.46 29.34
C MET A 18 -18.79 30.47 30.33
N VAL A 19 -18.12 31.49 29.82
CA VAL A 19 -17.49 32.54 30.62
C VAL A 19 -18.29 33.82 30.44
N ASP A 20 -18.69 34.46 31.55
CA ASP A 20 -19.29 35.80 31.52
C ASP A 20 -18.19 36.84 31.27
N GLY A 21 -18.46 37.87 30.46
CA GLY A 21 -17.47 38.84 29.96
C GLY A 21 -16.83 39.76 31.01
N ARG A 22 -16.96 39.44 32.30
CA ARG A 22 -16.40 40.15 33.45
C ARG A 22 -15.41 39.33 34.28
N ASP A 23 -15.14 38.09 33.88
CA ASP A 23 -14.23 37.21 34.61
C ASP A 23 -12.77 37.47 34.20
N THR A 24 -12.02 38.20 35.02
CA THR A 24 -10.59 38.53 34.81
C THR A 24 -9.63 37.44 35.29
N SER A 25 -10.17 36.29 35.70
CA SER A 25 -9.43 35.15 36.27
C SER A 25 -9.01 34.09 35.25
N ILE A 26 -9.33 34.26 33.96
CA ILE A 26 -9.07 33.29 32.89
C ILE A 26 -8.24 33.96 31.79
N PRO A 27 -7.10 33.37 31.36
CA PRO A 27 -6.35 33.93 30.25
C PRO A 27 -7.19 33.88 28.97
N THR A 28 -7.18 35.00 28.24
CA THR A 28 -7.69 35.16 26.88
C THR A 28 -7.36 33.95 26.01
N TRP A 29 -8.35 33.46 25.23
CA TRP A 29 -8.25 32.40 24.21
C TRP A 29 -6.80 32.11 23.78
N ILE A 30 -6.20 31.03 24.30
CA ILE A 30 -4.88 30.55 23.86
C ILE A 30 -5.09 29.74 22.58
N PRO A 31 -4.67 30.23 21.40
CA PRO A 31 -4.81 29.51 20.14
C PRO A 31 -3.92 28.25 20.05
N ASP A 32 -2.96 28.09 20.96
CA ASP A 32 -1.95 27.00 20.95
C ASP A 32 -2.45 25.65 21.49
N LYS A 33 -3.75 25.49 21.79
CA LYS A 33 -4.33 24.22 22.26
C LYS A 33 -5.40 23.63 21.34
N CYS A 34 -5.44 24.07 20.09
CA CYS A 34 -6.38 23.56 19.07
C CYS A 34 -5.70 22.56 18.11
N ASP A 35 -4.87 21.65 18.62
CA ASP A 35 -4.37 20.49 17.85
C ASP A 35 -5.31 19.30 18.04
N CYS A 36 -6.47 19.38 17.39
CA CYS A 36 -7.38 18.25 17.32
C CYS A 36 -6.86 17.24 16.28
N PRO A 37 -6.57 15.99 16.65
CA PRO A 37 -6.17 14.97 15.68
C PRO A 37 -7.34 14.65 14.75
N THR A 38 -7.07 14.37 13.47
CA THR A 38 -8.11 13.96 12.52
C THR A 38 -8.61 12.53 12.82
N PRO A 39 -9.93 12.28 12.74
CA PRO A 39 -10.47 10.94 12.91
C PRO A 39 -10.10 10.05 11.71
N CYS A 40 -9.85 8.76 11.94
CA CYS A 40 -9.57 7.80 10.86
C CYS A 40 -10.80 7.48 10.02
N ASN A 41 -12.00 7.59 10.59
CA ASN A 41 -13.26 7.26 9.91
C ASN A 41 -14.13 8.53 9.86
N GLN A 42 -14.40 9.00 8.65
CA GLN A 42 -15.16 10.23 8.40
C GLN A 42 -15.96 10.11 7.10
N ASP A 43 -17.24 10.48 7.17
CA ASP A 43 -18.15 10.48 6.02
C ASP A 43 -18.17 11.89 5.40
N PHE A 44 -17.78 12.01 4.14
CA PHE A 44 -17.85 13.27 3.39
C PHE A 44 -19.05 13.29 2.43
N TYR A 45 -19.89 14.31 2.56
CA TYR A 45 -21.03 14.53 1.65
C TYR A 45 -20.73 15.73 0.75
N SER A 46 -20.68 15.51 -0.56
CA SER A 46 -20.61 16.59 -1.55
C SER A 46 -22.03 17.08 -1.88
N PHE A 47 -22.22 18.40 -1.96
CA PHE A 47 -23.52 19.00 -2.24
C PHE A 47 -23.43 19.97 -3.42
N SER A 48 -24.30 19.77 -4.41
CA SER A 48 -24.47 20.67 -5.55
C SER A 48 -25.83 21.35 -5.49
N VAL A 49 -25.84 22.69 -5.46
CA VAL A 49 -27.07 23.50 -5.41
C VAL A 49 -27.51 23.86 -6.83
N ASP A 50 -28.73 23.49 -7.21
CA ASP A 50 -29.43 24.03 -8.38
C ASP A 50 -30.60 24.92 -7.92
N SER A 51 -30.73 26.12 -8.49
CA SER A 51 -31.78 27.07 -8.11
C SER A 51 -32.55 27.55 -9.33
N ARG A 52 -33.89 27.50 -9.24
CA ARG A 52 -34.79 28.04 -10.27
C ARG A 52 -35.50 29.26 -9.72
N ILE A 53 -35.28 30.41 -10.36
CA ILE A 53 -35.87 31.69 -9.94
C ILE A 53 -37.35 31.69 -10.27
N ARG A 54 -38.18 31.98 -9.27
CA ARG A 54 -39.62 32.19 -9.40
C ARG A 54 -39.98 33.49 -8.71
N THR A 55 -40.80 34.32 -9.35
CA THR A 55 -41.15 35.68 -8.90
C THR A 55 -42.17 35.71 -7.76
N ASP A 56 -42.36 34.59 -7.07
CA ASP A 56 -43.33 34.41 -5.99
C ASP A 56 -42.61 34.36 -4.64
N ASN A 57 -43.28 34.73 -3.54
CA ASN A 57 -42.71 34.73 -2.19
C ASN A 57 -42.48 33.32 -1.60
N ALA A 58 -42.68 32.26 -2.39
CA ALA A 58 -42.62 30.87 -1.95
C ALA A 58 -41.41 30.16 -2.58
N SER A 59 -40.52 29.65 -1.73
CA SER A 59 -39.40 28.80 -2.13
C SER A 59 -39.67 27.34 -1.79
N VAL A 60 -39.29 26.43 -2.70
CA VAL A 60 -39.38 24.98 -2.49
C VAL A 60 -38.00 24.40 -2.72
N THR A 61 -37.40 23.88 -1.65
CA THR A 61 -36.10 23.20 -1.70
C THR A 61 -36.33 21.69 -1.64
N ARG A 62 -35.69 20.93 -2.53
CA ARG A 62 -35.69 19.47 -2.50
C ARG A 62 -34.28 18.97 -2.28
N LEU A 63 -34.09 18.17 -1.23
CA LEU A 63 -32.84 17.46 -0.97
C LEU A 63 -33.02 16.02 -1.41
N TYR A 64 -32.14 15.56 -2.29
CA TYR A 64 -32.11 14.17 -2.76
C TYR A 64 -30.68 13.80 -3.12
N TYR A 65 -30.35 12.51 -3.02
CA TYR A 65 -29.10 11.97 -3.53
C TYR A 65 -29.15 11.96 -5.05
N VAL A 66 -28.13 12.53 -5.70
CA VAL A 66 -28.03 12.52 -7.17
C VAL A 66 -27.82 11.09 -7.67
N ASP A 67 -26.96 10.35 -6.98
CA ASP A 67 -26.65 8.94 -7.22
C ASP A 67 -26.67 8.17 -5.89
N MET A 68 -27.03 6.89 -5.93
CA MET A 68 -27.00 6.00 -4.75
C MET A 68 -25.64 5.30 -4.55
N ASN A 69 -24.58 5.86 -5.14
CA ASN A 69 -23.25 5.29 -5.05
C ASN A 69 -22.57 5.79 -3.76
N TYR A 70 -21.94 4.87 -3.04
CA TYR A 70 -21.05 5.18 -1.93
C TYR A 70 -19.61 5.06 -2.44
N GLU A 71 -18.77 6.04 -2.11
CA GLU A 71 -17.34 5.99 -2.39
C GLU A 71 -16.60 5.83 -1.05
N GLU A 72 -15.86 4.74 -0.92
CA GLU A 72 -15.07 4.45 0.27
C GLU A 72 -13.59 4.66 -0.06
N ILE A 73 -12.94 5.59 0.65
CA ILE A 73 -11.53 5.92 0.47
C ILE A 73 -10.79 5.45 1.72
N GLN A 74 -9.97 4.42 1.58
CA GLN A 74 -9.11 3.91 2.65
C GLN A 74 -7.64 4.25 2.37
N GLU A 75 -6.96 4.82 3.37
CA GLU A 75 -5.52 5.05 3.30
C GLU A 75 -4.77 3.77 3.74
N GLU A 76 -4.24 3.03 2.77
CA GLU A 76 -3.34 1.92 3.03
C GLU A 76 -1.87 2.35 2.85
N TYR A 77 -0.97 1.73 3.60
CA TYR A 77 0.46 1.95 3.40
C TYR A 77 0.86 1.49 2.00
N SER A 78 1.50 2.37 1.23
CA SER A 78 1.95 2.08 -0.15
C SER A 78 2.91 0.90 -0.27
N TYR A 79 3.46 0.41 0.84
CA TYR A 79 4.40 -0.71 0.84
C TYR A 79 4.27 -1.55 2.10
N ASN A 80 3.84 -2.80 1.92
CA ASN A 80 3.77 -3.77 3.01
C ASN A 80 5.12 -4.51 3.11
N ILE A 81 5.43 -5.04 4.30
CA ILE A 81 6.63 -5.86 4.54
C ILE A 81 6.67 -7.05 3.56
N PHE A 82 5.50 -7.60 3.21
CA PHE A 82 5.39 -8.66 2.21
C PHE A 82 5.79 -8.19 0.80
N ALA A 83 5.44 -6.96 0.40
CA ALA A 83 5.85 -6.41 -0.89
C ALA A 83 7.38 -6.25 -0.96
N LEU A 84 8.00 -5.77 0.12
CA LEU A 84 9.46 -5.68 0.26
C LEU A 84 10.14 -7.05 0.12
N LEU A 85 9.59 -8.06 0.78
CA LEU A 85 10.12 -9.42 0.74
C LEU A 85 9.94 -10.07 -0.63
N CYS A 86 8.85 -9.77 -1.35
CA CYS A 86 8.65 -10.26 -2.72
C CYS A 86 9.69 -9.68 -3.68
N ASP A 87 9.96 -8.38 -3.62
CA ASP A 87 10.94 -7.75 -4.50
C ASP A 87 12.37 -8.21 -4.19
N LEU A 88 12.71 -8.37 -2.90
CA LEU A 88 13.99 -8.93 -2.47
C LEU A 88 14.12 -10.42 -2.84
N GLY A 89 13.08 -11.21 -2.59
CA GLY A 89 13.05 -12.63 -2.87
C GLY A 89 13.12 -12.95 -4.37
N GLY A 90 12.49 -12.12 -5.21
CA GLY A 90 12.53 -12.27 -6.66
C GLY A 90 13.94 -12.11 -7.23
N THR A 91 14.64 -11.06 -6.81
CA THR A 91 16.02 -10.78 -7.28
C THR A 91 17.02 -11.81 -6.75
N LEU A 92 16.96 -12.15 -5.46
CA LEU A 92 17.83 -13.17 -4.86
C LEU A 92 17.54 -14.57 -5.43
N GLY A 93 16.26 -14.91 -5.64
CA GLY A 93 15.83 -16.17 -6.22
C GLY A 93 16.35 -16.36 -7.65
N LEU A 94 16.31 -15.30 -8.46
CA LEU A 94 16.85 -15.34 -9.83
C LEU A 94 18.37 -15.55 -9.84
N LEU A 95 19.10 -14.83 -8.98
CA LEU A 95 20.55 -14.95 -8.88
C LEU A 95 20.99 -16.34 -8.38
N LEU A 96 20.30 -16.87 -7.37
CA LEU A 96 20.55 -18.23 -6.89
C LEU A 96 20.18 -19.27 -7.94
N GLY A 97 19.07 -19.10 -8.66
CA GLY A 97 18.68 -19.97 -9.76
C GLY A 97 19.75 -20.01 -10.88
N ALA A 98 20.28 -18.86 -11.28
CA ALA A 98 21.36 -18.78 -12.26
C ALA A 98 22.65 -19.45 -11.74
N SER A 99 22.98 -19.27 -10.46
CA SER A 99 24.11 -19.94 -9.81
C SER A 99 23.97 -21.48 -9.84
N VAL A 100 22.77 -22.02 -9.58
CA VAL A 100 22.52 -23.47 -9.62
C VAL A 100 22.63 -24.01 -11.05
N LEU A 101 22.11 -23.31 -12.06
CA LEU A 101 22.27 -23.70 -13.46
C LEU A 101 23.74 -23.78 -13.87
N THR A 102 24.55 -22.81 -13.44
CA THR A 102 25.99 -22.85 -13.74
C THR A 102 26.70 -24.01 -13.03
N MET A 103 26.34 -24.35 -11.79
CA MET A 103 26.85 -25.56 -11.13
C MET A 103 26.52 -26.83 -11.91
N ILE A 104 25.27 -26.98 -12.38
CA ILE A 104 24.86 -28.14 -13.18
C ILE A 104 25.67 -28.22 -14.48
N GLN A 105 25.87 -27.09 -15.17
CA GLN A 105 26.66 -27.04 -16.39
C GLN A 105 28.11 -27.51 -16.20
N ILE A 106 28.73 -27.12 -15.08
CA ILE A 106 30.10 -27.54 -14.72
C ILE A 106 30.14 -29.05 -14.46
N LEU A 107 29.15 -29.60 -13.77
CA LEU A 107 29.06 -31.04 -13.51
C LEU A 107 28.93 -31.83 -14.81
N GLU A 108 28.05 -31.44 -15.72
CA GLU A 108 27.90 -32.09 -17.03
C GLU A 108 29.20 -32.05 -17.84
N TRP A 109 29.88 -30.90 -17.84
CA TRP A 109 31.18 -30.76 -18.52
C TRP A 109 32.25 -31.67 -17.91
N PHE A 110 32.31 -31.76 -16.58
CA PHE A 110 33.25 -32.64 -15.89
C PHE A 110 32.98 -34.12 -16.18
N PHE A 111 31.72 -34.57 -16.07
CA PHE A 111 31.36 -35.96 -16.35
C PHE A 111 31.65 -36.36 -17.81
N SER A 112 31.34 -35.49 -18.77
CA SER A 112 31.64 -35.72 -20.19
C SER A 112 33.15 -35.86 -20.44
N THR A 113 33.94 -34.98 -19.83
CA THR A 113 35.41 -35.01 -19.95
C THR A 113 36.01 -36.27 -19.33
N VAL A 114 35.56 -36.66 -18.13
CA VAL A 114 36.00 -37.88 -17.46
C VAL A 114 35.59 -39.12 -18.26
N ALA A 115 34.36 -39.19 -18.77
CA ALA A 115 33.89 -40.29 -19.60
C ALA A 115 34.73 -40.43 -20.88
N ALA A 116 34.99 -39.31 -21.58
CA ALA A 116 35.85 -39.29 -22.76
C ALA A 116 37.29 -39.74 -22.44
N TRP A 117 37.85 -39.31 -21.29
CA TRP A 117 39.18 -39.72 -20.84
C TRP A 117 39.25 -41.22 -20.49
N VAL A 118 38.21 -41.77 -19.83
CA VAL A 118 38.11 -43.20 -19.49
C VAL A 118 37.96 -44.06 -20.75
N LEU A 119 37.13 -43.63 -21.71
CA LEU A 119 37.00 -44.29 -23.01
C LEU A 119 38.31 -44.21 -23.80
N SER A 120 39.03 -43.09 -23.72
CA SER A 120 40.38 -42.93 -24.30
C SER A 120 41.41 -43.89 -23.69
N HIS A 121 41.33 -44.22 -22.40
CA HIS A 121 42.20 -45.21 -21.76
C HIS A 121 41.73 -46.66 -21.98
N ARG A 122 40.51 -46.87 -22.46
CA ARG A 122 39.89 -48.18 -22.75
C ARG A 122 39.49 -48.30 -24.23
N SER A 123 40.44 -48.20 -25.17
CA SER A 123 40.56 -49.10 -26.35
C SER A 123 41.31 -48.48 -27.55
N PRO A 124 42.07 -49.28 -28.32
CA PRO A 124 42.18 -49.12 -29.76
C PRO A 124 40.96 -49.81 -30.41
N VAL A 125 39.79 -49.17 -30.49
CA VAL A 125 38.65 -49.71 -31.26
C VAL A 125 38.02 -48.59 -32.08
N GLN A 126 38.00 -48.82 -33.40
CA GLN A 126 37.56 -47.92 -34.45
C GLN A 126 36.07 -47.58 -34.32
N VAL A 127 35.72 -46.29 -34.31
CA VAL A 127 34.34 -45.83 -34.48
C VAL A 127 34.05 -45.82 -35.99
N VAL A 128 33.35 -46.84 -36.47
CA VAL A 128 32.76 -46.84 -37.82
C VAL A 128 31.65 -45.79 -37.82
N ALA A 129 31.85 -44.71 -38.59
CA ALA A 129 30.77 -43.79 -38.92
C ALA A 129 29.73 -44.50 -39.81
N PRO A 130 28.42 -44.33 -39.58
CA PRO A 130 27.43 -44.82 -40.53
C PRO A 130 27.49 -43.93 -41.78
N ALA A 131 27.78 -44.56 -42.92
CA ALA A 131 27.51 -43.99 -44.22
C ALA A 131 26.01 -44.13 -44.50
N THR A 132 25.30 -43.01 -44.52
CA THR A 132 24.12 -42.70 -45.37
C THR A 132 23.61 -41.32 -45.04
#